data_AF-A0A7S2D128-F1
#
_entry.id   AF-A0A7S2D128-F1
#
_cell.length_a   1.000
_cell.length_b   1.000
_cell.length_c   1.000
_cell.angle_alpha   90.00
_cell.angle_beta   90.00
_cell.angle_gamma   90.00
#
_symmetry.space_group_name_H-M   'P 1'
#
loop_
_entity.id
_entity.type
_entity.pdbx_description
1 polymer ?
#
loop_
_entity_poly.entity_id
_entity_poly.type
_entity_poly.pdbx_seq_one_letter_code
_entity_poly.pdbx_strand_id
1 'polypeptide(L)'
;MAAAGTGPRDGPVPGGAPGGAEPPKRSGPIEPWDRFTRARATEDTMPAGFGHAPFFDLSSSADKGRFRVHDARGFAPESMRRAAHPAEAGMVLLLGTRPASHAEYPGAEQVITLMFDRAVFSEAAAEKWWNANREWAVGTAPLRGA
;
A
#
# COMPACT_ATOMS: atom_id res chain seq x y z
N MET A 1 -30.73 33.62 59.14
CA MET A 1 -29.56 34.53 59.17
C MET A 1 -28.92 34.40 57.78
N ALA A 2 -29.16 35.31 56.81
CA ALA A 2 -28.47 36.61 56.61
C ALA A 2 -26.94 36.46 56.70
N ALA A 3 -26.07 36.86 55.76
CA ALA A 3 -26.10 37.89 54.70
C ALA A 3 -24.97 37.54 53.66
N ALA A 4 -25.11 37.78 52.35
CA ALA A 4 -24.86 39.00 51.54
C ALA A 4 -23.37 39.33 51.22
N GLY A 5 -23.12 39.78 49.98
CA GLY A 5 -21.89 40.44 49.48
C GLY A 5 -21.26 39.74 48.26
N THR A 6 -21.37 40.09 46.96
CA THR A 6 -21.40 41.33 46.12
C THR A 6 -20.07 41.55 45.34
N GLY A 7 -20.05 41.12 44.05
CA GLY A 7 -19.29 41.52 42.83
C GLY A 7 -17.84 42.09 42.84
N PRO A 8 -17.23 42.50 41.67
CA PRO A 8 -17.62 42.35 40.25
C PRO A 8 -16.46 41.98 39.23
N ARG A 9 -16.89 41.57 38.02
CA ARG A 9 -16.35 41.72 36.63
C ARG A 9 -14.85 41.82 36.29
N ASP A 10 -14.41 40.91 35.40
CA ASP A 10 -13.57 41.14 34.19
C ASP A 10 -13.75 39.90 33.28
N GLY A 11 -14.41 39.95 32.12
CA GLY A 11 -13.81 40.25 30.81
C GLY A 11 -13.62 38.96 29.98
N PRO A 12 -14.18 38.83 28.76
CA PRO A 12 -14.02 37.61 27.94
C PRO A 12 -12.69 37.65 27.16
N VAL A 13 -11.87 36.60 27.31
CA VAL A 13 -10.66 36.39 26.50
C VAL A 13 -11.01 35.49 25.32
N PRO A 14 -10.73 35.88 24.06
CA PRO A 14 -10.98 35.05 22.88
C PRO A 14 -9.78 34.16 22.55
N GLY A 15 -10.07 33.04 21.88
CA GLY A 15 -9.12 32.42 20.94
C GLY A 15 -8.46 31.13 21.42
N GLY A 16 -8.80 30.03 20.74
CA GLY A 16 -8.11 28.76 20.90
C GLY A 16 -8.88 27.60 20.26
N ALA A 17 -9.14 27.71 18.96
CA ALA A 17 -9.61 26.57 18.15
C ALA A 17 -8.65 25.37 18.30
N PRO A 18 -9.16 24.13 18.17
CA PRO A 18 -8.39 22.93 18.43
C PRO A 18 -7.16 22.88 17.54
N GLY A 19 -5.99 22.77 18.15
CA GLY A 19 -4.75 22.46 17.45
C GLY A 19 -4.95 21.14 16.69
N GLY A 20 -5.22 21.28 15.39
CA GLY A 20 -5.11 20.19 14.45
C GLY A 20 -3.71 19.63 14.60
N ALA A 21 -3.62 18.41 15.13
CA ALA A 21 -2.39 17.66 15.14
C ALA A 21 -1.94 17.51 13.68
N GLU A 22 -1.01 18.37 13.28
CA GLU A 22 -0.30 18.25 12.02
C GLU A 22 0.38 16.89 12.05
N PRO A 23 0.10 15.97 11.11
CA PRO A 23 0.75 14.67 11.09
C PRO A 23 2.26 14.90 11.01
N PRO A 24 3.08 14.14 11.78
CA PRO A 24 4.50 14.41 11.87
C PRO A 24 5.12 14.41 10.48
N LYS A 25 5.60 15.57 10.04
CA LYS A 25 6.45 15.74 8.86
C LYS A 25 7.71 14.91 9.11
N ARG A 26 7.71 13.65 8.68
CA ARG A 26 8.91 12.81 8.60
C ARG A 26 9.84 13.43 7.54
N SER A 27 10.62 14.42 7.95
CA SER A 27 11.69 15.03 7.17
C SER A 27 12.96 14.18 7.25
N GLY A 28 12.86 12.96 6.72
CA GLY A 28 14.00 12.11 6.40
C GLY A 28 14.05 11.85 4.88
N PRO A 29 15.14 11.28 4.35
CA PRO A 29 15.13 10.74 3.00
C PRO A 29 13.93 9.81 2.87
N ILE A 30 13.06 10.06 1.89
CA ILE A 30 11.95 9.14 1.62
C ILE A 30 12.58 7.80 1.29
N GLU A 31 12.40 6.83 2.16
CA GLU A 31 12.93 5.49 1.98
C GLU A 31 12.43 4.93 0.64
N PRO A 32 13.22 4.10 -0.06
CA PRO A 32 12.86 3.63 -1.40
C PRO A 32 11.46 3.00 -1.47
N TRP A 33 11.01 2.36 -0.39
CA TRP A 33 9.68 1.76 -0.28
C TRP A 33 8.55 2.81 -0.10
N ASP A 34 8.80 3.91 0.61
CA ASP A 34 7.81 4.99 0.76
C ASP A 34 7.55 5.73 -0.56
N ARG A 35 8.58 5.85 -1.42
CA ARG A 35 8.41 6.45 -2.76
C ARG A 35 7.46 5.65 -3.64
N PHE A 36 7.56 4.32 -3.58
CA PHE A 36 6.76 3.44 -4.43
C PHE A 36 5.29 3.43 -4.01
N THR A 37 5.01 3.35 -2.71
CA THR A 37 3.65 3.41 -2.16
C THR A 37 2.96 4.72 -2.53
N ARG A 38 3.68 5.85 -2.44
CA ARG A 38 3.13 7.18 -2.81
C ARG A 38 2.85 7.32 -4.31
N ALA A 39 3.72 6.80 -5.16
CA ALA A 39 3.52 6.83 -6.61
C ALA A 39 2.28 6.02 -7.02
N ARG A 40 2.10 4.83 -6.44
CA ARG A 40 0.93 3.98 -6.69
C ARG A 40 -0.39 4.59 -6.20
N ALA A 41 -0.41 5.20 -5.02
CA ALA A 41 -1.60 5.88 -4.53
C ALA A 41 -2.05 7.03 -5.47
N THR A 42 -1.10 7.66 -6.15
CA THR A 42 -1.38 8.74 -7.12
C THR A 42 -1.97 8.20 -8.43
N GLU A 43 -1.55 7.01 -8.88
CA GLU A 43 -2.10 6.34 -10.08
C GLU A 43 -3.58 5.96 -9.91
N ASP A 44 -4.01 5.56 -8.71
CA ASP A 44 -5.42 5.24 -8.40
C ASP A 44 -6.35 6.48 -8.47
N THR A 45 -5.78 7.69 -8.48
CA THR A 45 -6.54 8.96 -8.39
C THR A 45 -6.74 9.66 -9.74
N MET A 46 -6.23 9.13 -10.86
CA MET A 46 -6.37 9.81 -12.16
C MET A 46 -7.68 9.42 -12.88
N PRO A 47 -8.49 10.40 -13.35
CA PRO A 47 -9.68 10.13 -14.13
C PRO A 47 -9.34 9.48 -15.48
N ALA A 48 -10.13 8.50 -15.90
CA ALA A 48 -9.94 7.59 -17.03
C ALA A 48 -9.89 8.21 -18.46
N GLY A 49 -9.56 9.50 -18.59
CA GLY A 49 -9.62 10.26 -19.84
C GLY A 49 -8.29 10.49 -20.57
N PHE A 50 -7.15 10.16 -19.97
CA PHE A 50 -5.85 10.13 -20.65
C PHE A 50 -5.40 8.68 -20.75
N GLY A 51 -5.11 8.23 -21.97
CA GLY A 51 -4.89 6.83 -22.38
C GLY A 51 -4.49 5.90 -21.23
N HIS A 52 -5.37 4.93 -20.94
CA HIS A 52 -5.18 3.95 -19.87
C HIS A 52 -3.77 3.38 -19.99
N ALA A 53 -2.93 3.66 -18.99
CA ALA A 53 -1.63 3.03 -18.90
C ALA A 53 -1.86 1.51 -18.84
N PRO A 54 -1.03 0.71 -19.54
CA PRO A 54 -1.17 -0.72 -19.49
C PRO A 54 -1.07 -1.18 -18.03
N PHE A 55 -1.98 -2.08 -17.64
CA PHE A 55 -1.99 -2.68 -16.32
C PHE A 55 -0.71 -3.49 -16.11
N PHE A 56 -0.24 -4.18 -17.14
CA PHE A 56 1.03 -4.91 -17.08
C PHE A 56 2.23 -3.98 -17.23
N ASP A 57 3.26 -4.21 -16.42
CA ASP A 57 4.49 -3.42 -16.47
C ASP A 57 5.27 -3.68 -17.76
N LEU A 58 6.14 -2.75 -18.14
CA LEU A 58 6.98 -2.84 -19.34
C LEU A 58 7.97 -4.02 -19.29
N SER A 59 8.18 -4.65 -18.12
CA SER A 59 9.02 -5.83 -17.97
C SER A 59 8.27 -7.14 -18.20
N SER A 60 6.99 -7.06 -18.58
CA SER A 60 6.17 -8.18 -19.03
C SER A 60 6.69 -8.74 -20.35
N SER A 61 6.46 -10.03 -20.58
CA SER A 61 6.79 -10.72 -21.82
C SER A 61 5.53 -11.05 -22.62
N ALA A 62 5.70 -11.69 -23.78
CA ALA A 62 4.60 -12.23 -24.57
C ALA A 62 3.78 -13.27 -23.78
N ASP A 63 4.43 -14.02 -22.87
CA ASP A 63 3.82 -15.13 -22.14
C ASP A 63 3.41 -14.78 -20.71
N LYS A 64 4.04 -13.75 -20.11
CA LYS A 64 3.81 -13.38 -18.71
C LYS A 64 3.53 -11.88 -18.56
N GLY A 65 2.35 -11.55 -18.05
CA GLY A 65 1.98 -10.21 -17.62
C GLY A 65 2.44 -9.99 -16.18
N ARG A 66 3.21 -8.94 -15.93
CA ARG A 66 3.76 -8.63 -14.61
C ARG A 66 3.07 -7.43 -14.02
N PHE A 67 2.71 -7.54 -12.76
CA PHE A 67 2.15 -6.45 -11.99
C PHE A 67 2.88 -6.32 -10.66
N ARG A 68 3.56 -5.19 -10.44
CA ARG A 68 4.31 -4.93 -9.20
C ARG A 68 3.37 -4.39 -8.13
N VAL A 69 3.34 -5.08 -7.01
CA VAL A 69 2.54 -4.74 -5.82
C VAL A 69 3.39 -3.90 -4.87
N HIS A 70 4.63 -4.33 -4.61
CA HIS A 70 5.58 -3.64 -3.75
C HIS A 70 6.95 -3.48 -4.45
N ASP A 71 7.73 -2.51 -3.98
CA ASP A 71 9.13 -2.35 -4.42
C ASP A 71 10.01 -3.46 -3.83
N ALA A 72 10.66 -4.24 -4.69
CA ALA A 72 11.55 -5.33 -4.30
C ALA A 72 12.71 -4.87 -3.38
N ARG A 73 13.12 -3.60 -3.46
CA ARG A 73 14.22 -3.05 -2.63
C ARG A 73 13.88 -3.02 -1.13
N GLY A 74 12.61 -3.07 -0.78
CA GLY A 74 12.16 -3.08 0.61
C GLY A 74 12.10 -4.46 1.26
N PHE A 75 12.67 -5.49 0.63
CA PHE A 75 12.62 -6.88 1.08
C PHE A 75 14.03 -7.50 1.17
N ALA A 76 14.17 -8.49 2.04
CA ALA A 76 15.41 -9.26 2.20
C ALA A 76 15.63 -10.15 0.96
N PRO A 77 16.69 -9.95 0.15
CA PRO A 77 16.89 -10.69 -1.11
C PRO A 77 16.92 -12.20 -0.94
N GLU A 78 17.51 -12.69 0.15
CA GLU A 78 17.63 -14.11 0.50
C GLU A 78 16.28 -14.78 0.80
N SER A 79 15.26 -13.99 1.13
CA SER A 79 13.90 -14.48 1.39
C SER A 79 13.04 -14.51 0.13
N MET A 80 13.48 -13.88 -0.96
CA MET A 80 12.66 -13.75 -2.15
C MET A 80 12.46 -15.10 -2.84
N ARG A 81 11.19 -15.47 -3.02
CA ARG A 81 10.83 -16.77 -3.60
C ARG A 81 9.63 -16.66 -4.51
N ARG A 82 9.57 -17.53 -5.51
CA ARG A 82 8.37 -17.70 -6.33
C ARG A 82 7.46 -18.74 -5.71
N ALA A 83 6.16 -18.51 -5.77
CA ALA A 83 5.14 -19.47 -5.37
C ALA A 83 3.98 -19.44 -6.36
N ALA A 84 3.36 -20.58 -6.64
CA ALA A 84 2.08 -20.58 -7.34
C ALA A 84 1.02 -19.91 -6.45
N HIS A 85 0.06 -19.21 -7.05
CA HIS A 85 -1.10 -18.75 -6.29
C HIS A 85 -1.94 -19.97 -5.87
N PRO A 86 -2.37 -20.07 -4.60
CA PRO A 86 -3.02 -21.27 -4.08
C PRO A 86 -4.37 -21.57 -4.74
N ALA A 87 -5.10 -20.53 -5.18
CA ALA A 87 -6.45 -20.66 -5.72
C ALA A 87 -6.57 -20.28 -7.20
N GLU A 88 -5.53 -19.72 -7.81
CA GLU A 88 -5.62 -19.16 -9.17
C GLU A 88 -4.61 -19.83 -10.08
N ALA A 89 -5.12 -20.70 -10.94
CA ALA A 89 -4.31 -21.38 -11.94
C ALA A 89 -3.72 -20.36 -12.93
N GLY A 90 -2.44 -20.52 -13.27
CA GLY A 90 -1.76 -19.60 -14.18
C GLY A 90 -1.25 -18.32 -13.53
N MET A 91 -1.36 -18.15 -12.20
CA MET A 91 -0.74 -17.04 -11.50
C MET A 91 0.44 -17.50 -10.63
N VAL A 92 1.55 -16.77 -10.74
CA VAL A 92 2.75 -16.95 -9.91
C VAL A 92 3.01 -15.67 -9.14
N LEU A 93 3.36 -15.82 -7.88
CA LEU A 93 3.68 -14.76 -6.95
C LEU A 93 5.18 -14.69 -6.77
N LEU A 94 5.76 -13.49 -6.78
CA LEU A 94 7.05 -13.22 -6.17
C LEU A 94 6.78 -12.71 -4.77
N LEU A 95 7.26 -13.44 -3.77
CA LEU A 95 7.13 -13.12 -2.36
C LEU A 95 8.47 -12.68 -1.81
N GLY A 96 8.46 -11.95 -0.71
CA GLY A 96 9.65 -11.74 0.10
C GLY A 96 9.28 -11.29 1.50
N THR A 97 10.24 -11.44 2.40
CA THR A 97 10.14 -11.03 3.80
C THR A 97 10.70 -9.63 3.97
N ARG A 98 9.94 -8.78 4.67
CA ARG A 98 10.39 -7.45 5.09
C ARG A 98 11.49 -7.56 6.15
N PRO A 99 12.49 -6.67 6.14
CA PRO A 99 13.49 -6.61 7.22
C PRO A 99 12.82 -6.42 8.59
N ALA A 100 13.45 -6.92 9.65
CA ALA A 100 12.97 -6.72 11.02
C ALA A 100 12.91 -5.23 11.43
N SER A 101 13.65 -4.36 10.74
CA SER A 101 13.65 -2.91 10.93
C SER A 101 12.53 -2.17 10.17
N HIS A 102 11.70 -2.86 9.38
CA HIS A 102 10.64 -2.21 8.61
C HIS A 102 9.56 -1.62 9.55
N ALA A 103 9.18 -0.36 9.33
CA ALA A 103 8.36 0.39 10.29
C ALA A 103 6.93 -0.18 10.48
N GLU A 104 6.31 -0.68 9.41
CA GLU A 104 4.89 -1.07 9.43
C GLU A 104 4.66 -2.59 9.41
N TYR A 105 5.66 -3.35 8.94
CA TYR A 105 5.51 -4.78 8.65
C TYR A 105 6.81 -5.53 8.95
N PRO A 106 7.41 -5.39 10.16
CA PRO A 106 8.69 -6.02 10.46
C PRO A 106 8.59 -7.54 10.38
N GLY A 107 9.45 -8.16 9.55
CA GLY A 107 9.51 -9.62 9.40
C GLY A 107 8.33 -10.27 8.66
N ALA A 108 7.41 -9.49 8.09
CA ALA A 108 6.25 -10.03 7.38
C ALA A 108 6.61 -10.48 5.96
N GLU A 109 6.06 -11.61 5.52
CA GLU A 109 6.12 -12.04 4.11
C GLU A 109 4.98 -11.38 3.31
N GLN A 110 5.30 -10.72 2.20
CA GLN A 110 4.31 -10.04 1.34
C GLN A 110 4.56 -10.33 -0.14
N VAL A 111 3.54 -10.06 -0.97
CA VAL A 111 3.64 -10.18 -2.42
C VAL A 111 4.37 -8.97 -3.01
N ILE A 112 5.51 -9.21 -3.65
CA ILE A 112 6.26 -8.19 -4.37
C ILE A 112 5.70 -8.01 -5.78
N THR A 113 5.43 -9.10 -6.49
CA THR A 113 4.99 -9.07 -7.90
C THR A 113 4.02 -10.21 -8.19
N LEU A 114 2.95 -9.90 -8.91
CA LEU A 114 2.05 -10.87 -9.53
C LEU A 114 2.52 -11.12 -10.97
N MET A 115 2.64 -12.39 -11.35
CA MET A 115 2.99 -12.83 -12.69
C MET A 115 1.83 -13.67 -13.23
N PHE A 116 1.07 -13.09 -14.14
CA PHE A 116 -0.08 -13.71 -14.79
C PHE A 116 0.36 -14.42 -16.07
N ASP A 117 -0.07 -15.65 -16.27
CA ASP A 117 0.05 -16.34 -17.55
C ASP A 117 -0.86 -15.71 -18.59
N ARG A 118 -0.30 -15.20 -19.69
CA ARG A 118 -1.06 -14.53 -20.75
C ARG A 118 -1.87 -15.50 -21.62
N ALA A 119 -1.62 -16.81 -21.53
CA ALA A 119 -2.49 -17.83 -22.12
C ALA A 119 -3.81 -17.98 -21.34
N VAL A 120 -3.84 -17.57 -20.06
CA VAL A 120 -5.01 -17.70 -19.16
C VAL A 120 -5.64 -16.35 -18.87
N PHE A 121 -4.81 -15.33 -18.61
CA PHE A 121 -5.23 -13.98 -18.24
C PHE A 121 -4.95 -12.99 -19.36
N SER A 122 -6.02 -12.39 -19.88
CA SER A 122 -5.89 -11.12 -20.59
C SER A 122 -5.56 -10.00 -19.60
N GLU A 123 -5.07 -8.87 -20.11
CA GLU A 123 -4.75 -7.71 -19.29
C GLU A 123 -5.97 -7.18 -18.53
N ALA A 124 -7.12 -7.07 -19.19
CA ALA A 124 -8.38 -6.69 -18.56
C ALA A 124 -8.85 -7.70 -17.50
N ALA A 125 -8.61 -9.00 -17.69
CA ALA A 125 -8.94 -10.01 -16.70
C ALA A 125 -8.04 -9.91 -15.47
N ALA A 126 -6.74 -9.66 -15.67
CA ALA A 126 -5.78 -9.46 -14.59
C ALA A 126 -6.08 -8.18 -13.79
N GLU A 127 -6.44 -7.09 -14.47
CA GLU A 127 -6.87 -5.85 -13.82
C GLU A 127 -8.15 -6.04 -13.00
N LYS A 128 -9.15 -6.71 -13.56
CA LYS A 128 -10.38 -7.06 -12.84
C LYS A 128 -10.08 -7.91 -11.61
N TRP A 129 -9.20 -8.90 -11.74
CA TRP A 129 -8.77 -9.74 -10.63
C TRP A 129 -8.08 -8.90 -9.55
N TRP A 130 -7.17 -8.01 -9.94
CA TRP A 130 -6.48 -7.12 -9.01
C TRP A 130 -7.46 -6.24 -8.23
N ASN A 131 -8.39 -5.59 -8.90
CA ASN A 131 -9.37 -4.72 -8.24
C ASN A 131 -10.23 -5.46 -7.21
N ALA A 132 -10.51 -6.75 -7.44
CA ALA A 132 -11.25 -7.59 -6.50
C ALA A 132 -10.39 -8.12 -5.33
N ASN A 133 -9.07 -8.25 -5.51
CA ASN A 133 -8.18 -8.96 -4.57
C ASN A 133 -7.02 -8.12 -4.01
N ARG A 134 -6.96 -6.82 -4.33
CA ARG A 134 -5.82 -5.95 -3.97
C ARG A 134 -5.54 -5.89 -2.49
N GLU A 135 -6.58 -5.93 -1.64
CA GLU A 135 -6.41 -5.89 -0.19
C GLU A 135 -5.60 -7.09 0.32
N TRP A 136 -5.88 -8.28 -0.23
CA TRP A 136 -5.12 -9.49 0.07
C TRP A 136 -3.68 -9.39 -0.42
N ALA A 137 -3.47 -8.90 -1.65
CA ALA A 137 -2.14 -8.85 -2.25
C ALA A 137 -1.22 -7.80 -1.61
N VAL A 138 -1.78 -6.66 -1.19
CA VAL A 138 -1.03 -5.56 -0.55
C VAL A 138 -0.70 -5.88 0.91
N GLY A 139 -1.57 -6.64 1.59
CA GLY A 139 -1.41 -7.03 2.98
C GLY A 139 -0.27 -8.01 3.26
N THR A 140 -0.32 -8.67 4.41
CA THR A 140 0.56 -9.80 4.73
C THR A 140 0.01 -11.04 4.05
N ALA A 141 0.80 -11.70 3.20
CA ALA A 141 0.33 -12.85 2.43
C ALA A 141 0.24 -14.08 3.34
N PRO A 142 -0.96 -14.61 3.65
CA PRO A 142 -1.10 -15.84 4.42
C PRO A 142 -0.91 -17.02 3.46
N LEU A 143 0.30 -17.24 2.96
CA LEU A 143 0.60 -18.39 2.10
C LEU A 143 1.07 -19.62 2.89
N ARG A 144 0.91 -19.59 4.22
CA ARG A 144 1.10 -20.75 5.10
C ARG A 144 -0.23 -21.09 5.76
N GLY A 145 -0.92 -22.12 5.25
CA GLY A 145 -2.08 -22.71 5.93
C GLY A 145 -3.15 -23.30 5.01
N ALA A 146 -2.79 -24.36 4.28
CA ALA A 146 -3.70 -25.48 3.98
C ALA A 146 -2.89 -26.76 4.20
#